data_AF-A0A971Z2V1-F1
#
_entry.id   AF-A0A971Z2V1-F1
#
_cell.length_a   1.000
_cell.length_b   1.000
_cell.length_c   1.000
_cell.angle_alpha   90.00
_cell.angle_beta   90.00
_cell.angle_gamma   90.00
#
_symmetry.space_group_name_H-M   'P 1'
#
loop_
_entity.id
_entity.type
_entity.pdbx_description
1 polymer ?
#
loop_
_entity_poly.entity_id
_entity_poly.type
_entity_poly.pdbx_seq_one_letter_code
_entity_poly.pdbx_strand_id
1 'polypeptide(L)'
;MKEKPMNWLDDIRRRDQLLDWSEQGLLSAEQLQRALAPEQPWPDQRHWRLALDRLLAGYGSLLLALGVIFFFAFNWDELHRLYKLALALAAVTGFAGGSLLLQPGSALYRACLFGAALTTGAVLALVGQTYQTGADIWQLFAGWALLMLPWVLISRSAACWGLFWLVFNLALLRYFAHYPHWPLSAPGLLALAGGNLLLLLVFELWGGRLFPQAGRSLPRLAAFALLSALTLGGCGSWWEEGFLSLLLALVLAWLIGMPLYLRWRRDLLMLALLLYSMVGLTASALASLLDNLSDDFTLL
;
A
#
# COMPACT_ATOMS: atom_id res chain seq x y z
N MET A 1 14.27 -36.31 -6.55
CA MET A 1 13.16 -35.82 -7.39
C MET A 1 12.30 -34.90 -6.53
N LYS A 2 12.08 -33.63 -6.92
CA LYS A 2 11.17 -32.72 -6.19
C LYS A 2 9.75 -33.01 -6.65
N GLU A 3 8.95 -33.65 -5.81
CA GLU A 3 7.53 -33.84 -6.08
C GLU A 3 6.83 -32.48 -6.17
N LYS A 4 6.05 -32.33 -7.24
CA LYS A 4 5.25 -31.14 -7.52
C LYS A 4 4.09 -31.15 -6.51
N PRO A 5 3.77 -30.06 -5.82
CA PRO A 5 2.64 -30.03 -4.90
C PRO A 5 1.37 -30.41 -5.66
N MET A 6 0.76 -31.53 -5.26
CA MET A 6 -0.45 -32.08 -5.87
C MET A 6 -1.58 -31.06 -5.75
N ASN A 7 -2.28 -30.78 -6.87
CA ASN A 7 -3.42 -29.89 -6.86
C ASN A 7 -4.54 -30.52 -6.02
N TRP A 8 -5.27 -29.73 -5.22
CA TRP A 8 -6.30 -30.27 -4.31
C TRP A 8 -7.40 -31.05 -5.04
N LEU A 9 -7.70 -30.67 -6.29
CA LEU A 9 -8.63 -31.38 -7.17
C LEU A 9 -8.12 -32.74 -7.65
N ASP A 10 -6.80 -32.94 -7.69
CA ASP A 10 -6.18 -34.20 -8.09
C ASP A 10 -6.15 -35.18 -6.89
N ASP A 11 -6.01 -34.67 -5.66
CA ASP A 11 -6.10 -35.48 -4.43
C ASP A 11 -7.51 -36.05 -4.22
N ILE A 12 -8.56 -35.25 -4.47
CA ILE A 12 -9.95 -35.73 -4.41
C ILE A 12 -10.20 -36.84 -5.43
N ARG A 13 -9.78 -36.62 -6.70
CA ARG A 13 -9.93 -37.63 -7.76
C ARG A 13 -9.18 -38.92 -7.46
N ARG A 14 -7.99 -38.83 -6.84
CA ARG A 14 -7.22 -40.00 -6.41
C ARG A 14 -7.95 -40.77 -5.31
N ARG A 15 -8.57 -40.09 -4.34
CA ARG A 15 -9.33 -40.73 -3.26
C ARG A 15 -10.56 -41.46 -3.80
N ASP A 16 -11.30 -40.85 -4.72
CA ASP A 16 -12.44 -41.50 -5.37
C ASP A 16 -12.01 -42.77 -6.12
N GLN A 17 -10.91 -42.73 -6.87
CA GLN A 17 -10.39 -43.92 -7.56
C GLN A 17 -9.98 -45.05 -6.61
N LEU A 18 -9.39 -44.72 -5.46
CA LEU A 18 -9.01 -45.72 -4.45
C LEU A 18 -10.24 -46.37 -3.81
N LEU A 19 -11.31 -45.61 -3.60
CA LEU A 19 -12.57 -46.13 -3.08
C LEU A 19 -13.27 -47.03 -4.11
N ASP A 20 -13.35 -46.62 -5.38
CA ASP A 20 -13.89 -47.44 -6.47
C ASP A 20 -13.16 -48.79 -6.60
N TRP A 21 -11.83 -48.79 -6.49
CA TRP A 21 -11.03 -50.03 -6.52
C TRP A 21 -11.25 -50.92 -5.30
N SER A 22 -11.61 -50.35 -4.15
CA SER A 22 -12.03 -51.12 -2.98
C SER A 22 -13.42 -51.73 -3.17
N GLU A 23 -14.37 -51.01 -3.75
CA GLU A 23 -15.73 -51.51 -4.02
C GLU A 23 -15.72 -52.65 -5.04
N GLN A 24 -14.79 -52.62 -5.99
CA GLN A 24 -14.56 -53.71 -6.97
C GLN A 24 -13.81 -54.92 -6.38
N GLY A 25 -13.45 -54.89 -5.09
CA GLY A 25 -12.72 -55.97 -4.42
C GLY A 25 -11.25 -56.11 -4.84
N LEU A 26 -10.71 -55.14 -5.58
CA LEU A 26 -9.32 -55.12 -6.05
C LEU A 26 -8.35 -54.68 -4.94
N LEU A 27 -8.85 -53.95 -3.94
CA LEU A 27 -8.09 -53.53 -2.76
C LEU A 27 -8.72 -54.14 -1.50
N SER A 28 -7.91 -54.75 -0.66
CA SER A 28 -8.35 -55.14 0.68
C SER A 28 -8.53 -53.91 1.57
N ALA A 29 -9.37 -54.00 2.60
CA ALA A 29 -9.59 -52.90 3.54
C ALA A 29 -8.29 -52.37 4.18
N GLU A 30 -7.30 -53.24 4.39
CA GLU A 30 -5.96 -52.83 4.87
C GLU A 30 -5.16 -52.06 3.81
N GLN A 31 -5.24 -52.46 2.54
CA GLN A 31 -4.53 -51.79 1.44
C GLN A 31 -5.14 -50.41 1.16
N LEU A 32 -6.47 -50.30 1.23
CA LEU A 32 -7.16 -49.02 1.14
C LEU A 32 -6.77 -48.09 2.29
N GLN A 33 -6.72 -48.59 3.54
CA GLN A 33 -6.28 -47.78 4.69
C GLN A 33 -4.84 -47.28 4.55
N ARG A 34 -3.92 -48.11 4.01
CA ARG A 34 -2.54 -47.66 3.74
C ARG A 34 -2.45 -46.65 2.59
N ALA A 35 -3.31 -46.78 1.58
CA ALA A 35 -3.32 -45.87 0.43
C ALA A 35 -4.00 -44.51 0.72
N LEU A 36 -4.97 -44.49 1.62
CA LEU A 36 -5.64 -43.27 2.12
C LEU A 36 -4.94 -42.64 3.32
N ALA A 37 -3.93 -43.30 3.90
CA ALA A 37 -3.12 -42.71 4.94
C ALA A 37 -2.49 -41.41 4.41
N PRO A 38 -2.69 -40.25 5.07
CA PRO A 38 -2.24 -38.97 4.54
C PRO A 38 -0.73 -39.02 4.27
N GLU A 39 -0.32 -38.65 3.05
CA GLU A 39 1.10 -38.58 2.63
C GLU A 39 1.93 -37.62 3.50
N GLN A 40 1.26 -36.76 4.26
CA GLN A 40 1.91 -35.94 5.28
C GLN A 40 1.51 -36.42 6.68
N PRO A 41 2.45 -36.96 7.47
CA PRO A 41 2.23 -37.09 8.90
C PRO A 41 1.98 -35.68 9.46
N TRP A 42 1.00 -35.57 10.35
CA TRP A 42 0.69 -34.40 11.16
C TRP A 42 1.96 -33.65 11.58
N PRO A 43 1.95 -32.30 11.69
CA PRO A 43 3.13 -31.54 12.05
C PRO A 43 3.81 -32.13 13.29
N ASP A 44 5.00 -32.69 13.07
CA ASP A 44 5.80 -33.33 14.12
C ASP A 44 6.04 -32.37 15.29
N GLN A 45 6.31 -32.87 16.49
CA GLN A 45 6.55 -32.05 17.71
C GLN A 45 7.59 -30.95 17.47
N ARG A 46 8.58 -31.20 16.60
CA ARG A 46 9.59 -30.21 16.20
C ARG A 46 9.02 -29.01 15.45
N HIS A 47 8.02 -29.21 14.59
CA HIS A 47 7.35 -28.12 13.87
C HIS A 47 6.56 -27.23 14.82
N TRP A 48 5.86 -27.83 15.78
CA TRP A 48 5.15 -27.10 16.84
C TRP A 48 6.10 -26.31 17.73
N ARG A 49 7.24 -26.90 18.12
CA ARG A 49 8.28 -26.18 18.89
C ARG A 49 8.84 -25.00 18.11
N LEU A 50 9.20 -25.18 16.84
CA LEU A 50 9.70 -24.07 16.00
C LEU A 50 8.66 -22.96 15.80
N ALA A 51 7.38 -23.31 15.67
CA ALA A 51 6.30 -22.33 15.57
C ALA A 51 6.14 -21.56 16.89
N LEU A 52 6.11 -22.28 18.03
CA LEU A 52 6.05 -21.67 19.35
C LEU A 52 7.26 -20.80 19.63
N ASP A 53 8.48 -21.25 19.35
CA ASP A 53 9.70 -20.48 19.54
C ASP A 53 9.68 -19.18 18.74
N ARG A 54 9.23 -19.22 17.48
CA ARG A 54 9.09 -18.01 16.65
C ARG A 54 8.00 -17.08 17.17
N LEU A 55 6.87 -17.63 17.64
CA LEU A 55 5.80 -16.84 18.24
C LEU A 55 6.28 -16.18 19.53
N LEU A 56 6.86 -16.93 20.46
CA LEU A 56 7.38 -16.42 21.72
C LEU A 56 8.52 -15.42 21.49
N ALA A 57 9.43 -15.67 20.55
CA ALA A 57 10.48 -14.71 20.18
C ALA A 57 9.87 -13.43 19.56
N GLY A 58 8.83 -13.56 18.74
CA GLY A 58 8.09 -12.44 18.19
C GLY A 58 7.41 -11.60 19.27
N TYR A 59 6.66 -12.23 20.17
CA TYR A 59 6.01 -11.57 21.31
C TYR A 59 7.04 -10.98 22.28
N GLY A 60 8.12 -11.67 22.58
CA GLY A 60 9.20 -11.18 23.43
C GLY A 60 9.87 -9.94 22.84
N SER A 61 10.18 -9.97 21.55
CA SER A 61 10.72 -8.80 20.84
C SER A 61 9.75 -7.62 20.84
N LEU A 62 8.44 -7.90 20.64
CA LEU A 62 7.39 -6.89 20.67
C LEU A 62 7.26 -6.26 22.07
N LEU A 63 7.25 -7.06 23.13
CA LEU A 63 7.16 -6.59 24.51
C LEU A 63 8.39 -5.78 24.91
N LEU A 64 9.59 -6.19 24.48
CA LEU A 64 10.81 -5.40 24.68
C LEU A 64 10.74 -4.06 23.94
N ALA A 65 10.30 -4.06 22.68
CA ALA A 65 10.11 -2.83 21.92
C ALA A 65 9.08 -1.89 22.58
N LEU A 66 7.95 -2.44 23.04
CA LEU A 66 6.95 -1.68 23.80
C LEU A 66 7.49 -1.15 25.13
N GLY A 67 8.28 -1.96 25.85
CA GLY A 67 8.94 -1.53 27.08
C GLY A 67 9.87 -0.34 26.85
N VAL A 68 10.67 -0.37 25.78
CA VAL A 68 11.51 0.76 25.37
C VAL A 68 10.67 1.99 25.02
N ILE A 69 9.61 1.82 24.23
CA ILE A 69 8.70 2.91 23.87
C ILE A 69 8.06 3.53 25.12
N PHE A 70 7.54 2.72 26.04
CA PHE A 70 6.92 3.20 27.28
C PHE A 70 7.93 3.84 28.23
N PHE A 71 9.15 3.33 28.31
CA PHE A 71 10.21 3.98 29.08
C PHE A 71 10.46 5.40 28.57
N PHE A 72 10.64 5.58 27.25
CA PHE A 72 10.81 6.91 26.68
C PHE A 72 9.55 7.77 26.79
N ALA A 73 8.36 7.19 26.67
CA ALA A 73 7.10 7.91 26.80
C ALA A 73 6.89 8.44 28.23
N PHE A 74 7.15 7.61 29.24
CA PHE A 74 7.03 7.99 30.65
C PHE A 74 8.04 9.10 31.02
N ASN A 75 9.28 8.99 30.54
CA ASN A 75 10.31 10.00 30.79
C ASN A 75 10.25 11.19 29.80
N TRP A 76 9.27 11.22 28.88
CA TRP A 76 9.31 12.13 27.74
C TRP A 76 9.34 13.60 28.18
N ASP A 77 8.51 13.98 29.14
CA ASP A 77 8.38 15.37 29.56
C ASP A 77 9.63 15.88 30.30
N GLU A 78 10.34 14.99 31.01
CA GLU A 78 11.56 15.30 31.76
C GLU A 78 12.81 15.37 30.86
N LEU A 79 12.80 14.72 29.70
CA LEU A 79 13.94 14.70 28.79
C LEU A 79 14.20 16.08 28.16
N HIS A 80 15.43 16.57 28.33
CA HIS A 80 15.86 17.79 27.66
C HIS A 80 15.79 17.64 26.13
N ARG A 81 15.47 18.72 25.42
CA ARG A 81 15.28 18.74 23.96
C ARG A 81 16.44 18.14 23.16
N LEU A 82 17.68 18.34 23.64
CA LEU A 82 18.87 17.82 22.98
C LEU A 82 18.92 16.29 23.05
N TYR A 83 18.48 15.67 24.15
CA TYR A 83 18.40 14.21 24.26
C TYR A 83 17.34 13.64 23.32
N LYS A 84 16.16 14.29 23.23
CA LYS A 84 15.12 13.88 22.28
C LYS A 84 15.65 13.92 20.84
N LEU A 85 16.32 15.01 20.47
CA LEU A 85 16.89 15.17 19.13
C LEU A 85 18.02 14.18 18.86
N ALA A 86 18.93 14.00 19.82
CA ALA A 86 20.01 13.03 19.74
C ALA A 86 19.47 11.60 19.58
N LEU A 87 18.41 11.23 20.30
CA LEU A 87 17.76 9.94 20.17
C LEU A 87 17.17 9.74 18.75
N ALA A 88 16.48 10.74 18.22
CA ALA A 88 15.90 10.67 16.88
C ALA A 88 16.99 10.58 15.79
N LEU A 89 18.07 11.35 15.90
CA LEU A 89 19.21 11.29 15.00
C LEU A 89 19.98 9.96 15.13
N ALA A 90 20.14 9.45 16.35
CA ALA A 90 20.73 8.14 16.60
C ALA A 90 19.89 7.03 15.96
N ALA A 91 18.57 7.15 15.92
CA ALA A 91 17.72 6.20 15.23
C ALA A 91 17.94 6.23 13.70
N VAL A 92 17.94 7.42 13.08
CA VAL A 92 18.21 7.56 11.64
C VAL A 92 19.60 7.01 11.28
N THR A 93 20.63 7.43 12.01
CA THR A 93 22.02 7.01 11.76
C THR A 93 22.24 5.54 12.10
N GLY A 94 21.58 4.99 13.12
CA GLY A 94 21.63 3.58 13.48
C GLY A 94 21.02 2.69 12.40
N PHE A 95 19.86 3.08 11.86
CA PHE A 95 19.25 2.37 10.73
C PHE A 95 20.09 2.50 9.45
N ALA A 96 20.56 3.70 9.13
CA ALA A 96 21.41 3.92 7.96
C ALA A 96 22.74 3.15 8.07
N GLY A 97 23.44 3.26 9.20
CA GLY A 97 24.69 2.55 9.47
C GLY A 97 24.51 1.03 9.52
N GLY A 98 23.43 0.56 10.14
CA GLY A 98 23.05 -0.85 10.13
C GLY A 98 22.88 -1.39 8.70
N SER A 99 22.32 -0.60 7.78
CA SER A 99 22.19 -1.00 6.38
C SER A 99 23.54 -1.22 5.68
N LEU A 100 24.62 -0.53 6.10
CA LEU A 100 25.96 -0.70 5.53
C LEU A 100 26.61 -2.04 5.91
N LEU A 101 26.20 -2.62 7.04
CA LEU A 101 26.70 -3.91 7.53
C LEU A 101 25.95 -5.10 6.92
N LEU A 102 24.87 -4.85 6.19
CA LEU A 102 23.97 -5.87 5.68
C LEU A 102 24.18 -6.10 4.18
N GLN A 103 23.88 -7.33 3.73
CA GLN A 103 23.95 -7.64 2.31
C GLN A 103 22.94 -6.79 1.51
N PRO A 104 23.39 -6.05 0.49
CA PRO A 104 22.52 -5.21 -0.32
C PRO A 104 21.36 -6.01 -0.93
N GLY A 105 20.15 -5.50 -0.79
CA GLY A 105 18.94 -6.11 -1.32
C GLY A 105 18.30 -7.20 -0.44
N SER A 106 18.94 -7.63 0.65
CA SER A 106 18.35 -8.51 1.66
C SER A 106 17.12 -7.88 2.34
N ALA A 107 16.25 -8.70 2.92
CA ALA A 107 15.05 -8.20 3.60
C ALA A 107 15.39 -7.25 4.76
N LEU A 108 16.43 -7.60 5.54
CA LEU A 108 16.89 -6.78 6.66
C LEU A 108 17.52 -5.46 6.20
N TYR A 109 18.30 -5.47 5.10
CA TYR A 109 18.83 -4.25 4.49
C TYR A 109 17.71 -3.27 4.11
N ARG A 110 16.65 -3.78 3.46
CA ARG A 110 15.48 -2.97 3.08
C ARG A 110 14.69 -2.49 4.29
N ALA A 111 14.61 -3.30 5.36
CA ALA A 111 13.97 -2.92 6.61
C ALA A 111 14.75 -1.81 7.33
N CYS A 112 16.08 -1.87 7.35
CA CYS A 112 16.92 -0.79 7.87
C CYS A 112 16.72 0.51 7.09
N LEU A 113 16.73 0.47 5.75
CA LEU A 113 16.48 1.68 4.95
C LEU A 113 15.05 2.22 5.10
N PHE A 114 14.06 1.35 5.28
CA PHE A 114 12.71 1.75 5.64
C PHE A 114 12.68 2.45 7.00
N GLY A 115 13.38 1.91 7.99
CA GLY A 115 13.55 2.52 9.31
C GLY A 115 14.20 3.90 9.23
N ALA A 116 15.26 4.06 8.43
CA ALA A 116 15.91 5.35 8.20
C ALA A 116 14.95 6.36 7.54
N ALA A 117 14.19 5.93 6.53
CA ALA A 117 13.18 6.76 5.88
C ALA A 117 12.06 7.20 6.84
N LEU A 118 11.58 6.28 7.69
CA LEU A 118 10.54 6.56 8.68
C LEU A 118 11.03 7.53 9.77
N THR A 119 12.22 7.26 10.33
CA THR A 119 12.81 8.07 11.40
C THR A 119 13.27 9.45 10.93
N THR A 120 13.53 9.63 9.63
CA THR A 120 13.73 10.97 9.04
C THR A 120 12.51 11.87 9.29
N GLY A 121 11.29 11.33 9.15
CA GLY A 121 10.06 12.06 9.47
C GLY A 121 9.93 12.35 10.96
N ALA A 122 10.32 11.41 11.82
CA ALA A 122 10.32 11.61 13.27
C ALA A 122 11.26 12.75 13.69
N VAL A 123 12.45 12.86 13.08
CA VAL A 123 13.37 13.99 13.31
C VAL A 123 12.71 15.31 12.93
N LEU A 124 12.11 15.40 11.73
CA LEU A 124 11.42 16.62 11.28
C LEU A 124 10.27 17.01 12.21
N ALA A 125 9.44 16.04 12.61
CA ALA A 125 8.33 16.27 13.53
C ALA A 125 8.81 16.77 14.90
N LEU A 126 9.88 16.17 15.43
CA LEU A 126 10.45 16.57 16.70
C LEU A 126 11.07 17.98 16.63
N VAL A 127 11.74 18.32 15.53
CA VAL A 127 12.27 19.68 15.30
C VAL A 127 11.12 20.68 15.25
N GLY A 128 10.05 20.38 14.50
CA GLY A 128 8.86 21.22 14.42
C GLY A 128 8.20 21.44 15.79
N GLN A 129 8.08 20.39 16.60
CA GLN A 129 7.53 20.46 17.96
C GLN A 129 8.43 21.26 18.90
N THR A 130 9.75 21.04 18.85
CA THR A 130 10.72 21.59 19.80
C THR A 130 10.98 23.08 19.58
N TYR A 131 11.12 23.48 18.31
CA TYR A 131 11.51 24.83 17.94
C TYR A 131 10.35 25.68 17.44
N GLN A 132 9.13 25.14 17.47
CA GLN A 132 7.90 25.82 17.02
C GLN A 132 8.15 26.59 15.72
N THR A 133 8.66 25.90 14.71
CA THR A 133 9.21 26.51 13.50
C THR A 133 8.20 27.29 12.66
N GLY A 134 6.94 27.42 13.12
CA GLY A 134 5.84 28.07 12.40
C GLY A 134 5.52 27.44 11.05
N ALA A 135 6.22 26.35 10.71
CA ALA A 135 6.13 25.70 9.41
C ALA A 135 4.79 24.95 9.33
N ASP A 136 4.10 25.13 8.22
CA ASP A 136 2.85 24.44 7.99
C ASP A 136 3.05 22.92 7.95
N ILE A 137 2.00 22.19 8.32
CA ILE A 137 1.99 20.73 8.31
C ILE A 137 2.36 20.18 6.92
N TRP A 138 1.97 20.86 5.84
CA TRP A 138 2.30 20.44 4.48
C TRP A 138 3.81 20.51 4.19
N GLN A 139 4.50 21.53 4.73
CA GLN A 139 5.94 21.71 4.54
C GLN A 139 6.73 20.58 5.23
N LEU A 140 6.26 20.13 6.40
CA LEU A 140 6.82 18.98 7.09
C LEU A 140 6.74 17.71 6.22
N PHE A 141 5.57 17.41 5.66
CA PHE A 141 5.42 16.23 4.80
C PHE A 141 6.20 16.36 3.49
N ALA A 142 6.24 17.55 2.87
CA ALA A 142 7.02 17.80 1.66
C ALA A 142 8.52 17.66 1.91
N GLY A 143 9.03 18.24 3.00
CA GLY A 143 10.42 18.10 3.44
C GLY A 143 10.76 16.65 3.77
N TRP A 144 9.83 15.92 4.41
CA TRP A 144 10.02 14.50 4.67
C TRP A 144 10.12 13.68 3.38
N ALA A 145 9.20 13.88 2.44
CA ALA A 145 9.23 13.21 1.13
C ALA A 145 10.56 13.48 0.41
N LEU A 146 11.04 14.72 0.41
CA LEU A 146 12.30 15.10 -0.22
C LEU A 146 13.50 14.44 0.45
N LEU A 147 13.61 14.55 1.77
CA LEU A 147 14.75 14.01 2.52
C LEU A 147 14.78 12.48 2.53
N MET A 148 13.64 11.82 2.32
CA MET A 148 13.59 10.36 2.26
C MET A 148 13.89 9.76 0.88
N LEU A 149 13.93 10.56 -0.19
CA LEU A 149 14.19 10.08 -1.56
C LEU A 149 15.46 9.23 -1.69
N PRO A 150 16.62 9.60 -1.11
CA PRO A 150 17.83 8.78 -1.21
C PRO A 150 17.61 7.36 -0.64
N TRP A 151 16.96 7.25 0.52
CA TRP A 151 16.66 5.96 1.15
C TRP A 151 15.76 5.11 0.27
N VAL A 152 14.73 5.72 -0.30
CA VAL A 152 13.74 5.05 -1.15
C VAL A 152 14.39 4.50 -2.41
N LEU A 153 15.23 5.31 -3.08
CA LEU A 153 15.95 4.92 -4.29
C LEU A 153 16.95 3.80 -4.03
N ILE A 154 17.74 3.90 -2.97
CA ILE A 154 18.75 2.89 -2.61
C ILE A 154 18.08 1.57 -2.18
N SER A 155 16.98 1.63 -1.45
CA SER A 155 16.30 0.43 -0.92
C SER A 155 15.76 -0.50 -2.01
N ARG A 156 15.38 0.07 -3.16
CA ARG A 156 14.64 -0.63 -4.24
C ARG A 156 13.48 -1.47 -3.68
N SER A 157 12.85 -0.99 -2.62
CA SER A 157 11.82 -1.70 -1.84
C SER A 157 10.44 -1.13 -2.08
N ALA A 158 9.46 -2.00 -2.32
CA ALA A 158 8.07 -1.58 -2.46
C ALA A 158 7.54 -0.89 -1.20
N ALA A 159 7.99 -1.30 -0.01
CA ALA A 159 7.59 -0.70 1.26
C ALA A 159 8.09 0.76 1.38
N CYS A 160 9.36 1.03 1.00
CA CYS A 160 9.90 2.39 1.04
C CYS A 160 9.21 3.31 0.03
N TRP A 161 8.97 2.81 -1.19
CA TRP A 161 8.19 3.55 -2.20
C TRP A 161 6.74 3.76 -1.79
N GLY A 162 6.13 2.81 -1.08
CA GLY A 162 4.79 2.96 -0.51
C GLY A 162 4.74 4.04 0.57
N LEU A 163 5.73 4.09 1.46
CA LEU A 163 5.87 5.17 2.44
C LEU A 163 6.06 6.52 1.74
N PHE A 164 6.92 6.60 0.72
CA PHE A 164 7.10 7.81 -0.07
C PHE A 164 5.79 8.26 -0.72
N TRP A 165 5.08 7.35 -1.38
CA TRP A 165 3.78 7.62 -1.99
C TRP A 165 2.77 8.16 -0.97
N LEU A 166 2.71 7.57 0.23
CA LEU A 166 1.82 8.01 1.30
C LEU A 166 2.18 9.43 1.77
N VAL A 167 3.45 9.68 2.10
CA VAL A 167 3.94 10.97 2.60
C VAL A 167 3.76 12.07 1.54
N PHE A 168 4.03 11.75 0.28
CA PHE A 168 3.81 12.66 -0.85
C PHE A 168 2.34 13.04 -1.01
N ASN A 169 1.41 12.07 -0.95
CA ASN A 169 -0.02 12.35 -1.01
C ASN A 169 -0.51 13.17 0.21
N LEU A 170 0.01 12.90 1.40
CA LEU A 170 -0.27 13.70 2.59
C LEU A 170 0.22 15.15 2.43
N ALA A 171 1.39 15.36 1.84
CA ALA A 171 1.91 16.69 1.55
C ALA A 171 0.95 17.46 0.62
N LEU A 172 0.51 16.83 -0.48
CA LEU A 172 -0.44 17.45 -1.41
C LEU A 172 -1.78 17.75 -0.75
N LEU A 173 -2.38 16.79 -0.04
CA LEU A 173 -3.66 16.99 0.66
C LEU A 173 -3.57 18.14 1.66
N ARG A 174 -2.48 18.20 2.43
CA ARG A 174 -2.28 19.26 3.44
C ARG A 174 -1.98 20.61 2.82
N TYR A 175 -1.29 20.66 1.68
CA TYR A 175 -1.02 21.90 0.95
C TYR A 175 -2.33 22.55 0.51
N PHE A 176 -3.23 21.79 -0.11
CA PHE A 176 -4.51 22.33 -0.57
C PHE A 176 -5.52 22.56 0.55
N ALA A 177 -5.39 21.88 1.69
CA ALA A 177 -6.17 22.17 2.90
C ALA A 177 -5.71 23.44 3.64
N HIS A 178 -4.50 23.93 3.38
CA HIS A 178 -3.93 25.08 4.07
C HIS A 178 -4.45 26.42 3.49
N TYR A 179 -4.69 26.46 2.18
CA TYR A 179 -5.38 27.59 1.55
C TYR A 179 -6.87 27.57 1.93
N PRO A 180 -7.62 28.68 1.83
CA PRO A 180 -9.07 28.74 2.13
C PRO A 180 -9.95 27.86 1.22
N HIS A 181 -9.34 26.92 0.49
CA HIS A 181 -10.00 25.92 -0.30
C HIS A 181 -10.14 24.63 0.51
N TRP A 182 -11.31 23.99 0.43
CA TRP A 182 -11.51 22.66 0.97
C TRP A 182 -10.49 21.68 0.33
N PRO A 183 -9.95 20.68 1.06
CA PRO A 183 -9.00 19.70 0.50
C PRO A 183 -9.51 18.95 -0.73
N LEU A 184 -10.83 18.86 -0.91
CA LEU A 184 -11.48 18.26 -2.08
C LEU A 184 -11.92 19.32 -3.11
N SER A 185 -11.34 20.51 -3.08
CA SER A 185 -11.52 21.52 -4.13
C SER A 185 -10.97 21.04 -5.47
N ALA A 186 -11.50 21.58 -6.56
CA ALA A 186 -11.06 21.24 -7.91
C ALA A 186 -9.53 21.30 -8.12
N PRO A 187 -8.81 22.38 -7.75
CA PRO A 187 -7.35 22.41 -7.89
C PRO A 187 -6.63 21.38 -7.01
N GLY A 188 -7.15 21.10 -5.82
CA GLY A 188 -6.59 20.08 -4.92
C GLY A 188 -6.73 18.66 -5.48
N LEU A 189 -7.91 18.31 -5.98
CA LEU A 189 -8.14 17.02 -6.64
C LEU A 189 -7.32 16.88 -7.92
N LEU A 190 -7.17 17.95 -8.71
CA LEU A 190 -6.32 17.94 -9.89
C LEU A 190 -4.85 17.74 -9.55
N ALA A 191 -4.36 18.37 -8.48
CA ALA A 191 -2.98 18.19 -8.05
C ALA A 191 -2.74 16.76 -7.51
N LEU A 192 -3.70 16.17 -6.78
CA LEU A 192 -3.63 14.77 -6.36
C LEU A 192 -3.64 13.82 -7.55
N ALA A 193 -4.52 14.05 -8.52
CA ALA A 193 -4.56 13.30 -9.77
C ALA A 193 -3.22 13.43 -10.51
N GLY A 194 -2.76 14.65 -10.77
CA GLY A 194 -1.49 14.91 -11.46
C GLY A 194 -0.29 14.29 -10.76
N GLY A 195 -0.19 14.43 -9.44
CA GLY A 195 0.89 13.83 -8.64
C GLY A 195 0.89 12.30 -8.72
N ASN A 196 -0.28 11.66 -8.59
CA ASN A 196 -0.38 10.20 -8.72
C ASN A 196 -0.18 9.71 -10.16
N LEU A 197 -0.56 10.51 -11.16
CA LEU A 197 -0.25 10.22 -12.56
C LEU A 197 1.27 10.24 -12.80
N LEU A 198 1.98 11.23 -12.27
CA LEU A 198 3.44 11.28 -12.36
C LEU A 198 4.09 10.07 -11.68
N LEU A 199 3.64 9.69 -10.48
CA LEU A 199 4.14 8.49 -9.80
C LEU A 199 3.81 7.21 -10.56
N LEU A 200 2.61 7.10 -11.12
CA LEU A 200 2.21 5.98 -11.97
C LEU A 200 3.11 5.86 -13.20
N LEU A 201 3.39 6.97 -13.88
CA LEU A 201 4.31 7.01 -15.02
C LEU A 201 5.73 6.61 -14.62
N VAL A 202 6.24 7.11 -13.49
CA VAL A 202 7.54 6.71 -12.95
C VAL A 202 7.58 5.20 -12.69
N PHE A 203 6.53 4.62 -12.10
CA PHE A 203 6.49 3.19 -11.83
C PHE A 203 6.33 2.33 -13.08
N GLU A 204 5.55 2.76 -14.08
CA GLU A 204 5.37 2.02 -15.33
C GLU A 204 6.60 2.13 -16.26
N LEU A 205 7.27 3.27 -16.30
CA LEU A 205 8.45 3.51 -17.14
C LEU A 205 9.73 2.97 -16.52
N TRP A 206 9.90 3.15 -15.20
CA TRP A 206 11.15 2.82 -14.49
C TRP A 206 11.01 1.66 -13.50
N GLY A 207 9.87 0.96 -13.46
CA GLY A 207 9.61 -0.14 -12.53
C GLY A 207 10.72 -1.21 -12.49
N GLY A 208 11.29 -1.57 -13.65
CA GLY A 208 12.41 -2.52 -13.72
C GLY A 208 13.72 -2.02 -13.08
N ARG A 209 13.92 -0.70 -13.03
CA ARG A 209 15.06 -0.08 -12.32
C ARG A 209 14.74 0.15 -10.84
N LEU A 210 13.49 0.44 -10.50
CA LEU A 210 13.09 0.75 -9.13
C LEU A 210 12.84 -0.49 -8.26
N PHE A 211 12.43 -1.63 -8.84
CA PHE A 211 12.08 -2.84 -8.12
C PHE A 211 12.80 -4.08 -8.66
N PRO A 212 13.44 -4.91 -7.81
CA PRO A 212 14.03 -6.19 -8.23
C PRO A 212 12.97 -7.25 -8.54
N GLN A 213 11.80 -7.15 -7.90
CA GLN A 213 10.61 -7.95 -8.19
C GLN A 213 9.50 -6.96 -8.54
N ALA A 214 9.12 -6.89 -9.81
CA ALA A 214 8.13 -5.96 -10.32
C ALA A 214 6.70 -6.37 -9.89
N GLY A 215 6.42 -6.25 -8.60
CA GLY A 215 5.05 -6.31 -8.09
C GLY A 215 4.26 -5.11 -8.63
N ARG A 216 3.01 -5.34 -9.03
CA ARG A 216 2.14 -4.28 -9.59
C ARG A 216 1.35 -3.51 -8.53
N SER A 217 1.61 -3.75 -7.24
CA SER A 217 0.87 -3.11 -6.14
C SER A 217 1.02 -1.59 -6.13
N LEU A 218 2.23 -1.07 -6.33
CA LEU A 218 2.48 0.38 -6.32
C LEU A 218 1.86 1.13 -7.51
N PRO A 219 2.04 0.68 -8.77
CA PRO A 219 1.26 1.22 -9.90
C PRO A 219 -0.25 1.20 -9.64
N ARG A 220 -0.77 0.11 -9.08
CA ARG A 220 -2.20 -0.01 -8.76
C ARG A 220 -2.65 0.97 -7.68
N LEU A 221 -1.85 1.19 -6.64
CA LEU A 221 -2.13 2.18 -5.59
C LEU A 221 -2.12 3.60 -6.16
N ALA A 222 -1.13 3.95 -6.99
CA ALA A 222 -1.08 5.24 -7.66
C ALA A 222 -2.28 5.43 -8.61
N ALA A 223 -2.62 4.42 -9.41
CA ALA A 223 -3.79 4.46 -10.28
C ALA A 223 -5.11 4.58 -9.50
N PHE A 224 -5.22 3.90 -8.36
CA PHE A 224 -6.38 4.02 -7.47
C PHE A 224 -6.56 5.44 -6.95
N ALA A 225 -5.50 6.06 -6.42
CA ALA A 225 -5.59 7.44 -5.93
C ALA A 225 -5.80 8.48 -7.05
N LEU A 226 -5.20 8.26 -8.22
CA LEU A 226 -5.47 9.05 -9.42
C LEU A 226 -6.96 8.99 -9.78
N LEU A 227 -7.51 7.78 -9.94
CA LEU A 227 -8.89 7.60 -10.40
C LEU A 227 -9.90 8.01 -9.33
N SER A 228 -9.62 7.81 -8.04
CA SER A 228 -10.53 8.26 -6.98
C SER A 228 -10.63 9.79 -6.95
N ALA A 229 -9.52 10.52 -7.07
CA ALA A 229 -9.52 11.98 -7.13
C ALA A 229 -10.28 12.50 -8.37
N LEU A 230 -10.03 11.90 -9.54
CA LEU A 230 -10.73 12.26 -10.78
C LEU A 230 -12.23 11.91 -10.73
N THR A 231 -12.61 10.78 -10.14
CA THR A 231 -14.01 10.36 -10.04
C THR A 231 -14.78 11.26 -9.10
N LEU A 232 -14.22 11.59 -7.92
CA LEU A 232 -14.84 12.53 -6.98
C LEU A 232 -15.08 13.89 -7.65
N GLY A 233 -14.07 14.42 -8.34
CA GLY A 233 -14.20 15.67 -9.08
C GLY A 233 -15.19 15.59 -10.24
N GLY A 234 -15.14 14.52 -11.02
CA GLY A 234 -16.06 14.27 -12.13
C GLY A 234 -17.51 14.18 -11.66
N CYS A 235 -17.79 13.53 -10.54
CA CYS A 235 -19.13 13.53 -9.93
C CYS A 235 -19.54 14.95 -9.50
N GLY A 236 -18.66 15.71 -8.86
CA GLY A 236 -18.94 17.10 -8.49
C GLY A 236 -19.24 18.03 -9.67
N SER A 237 -18.76 17.71 -10.87
CA SER A 237 -18.95 18.54 -12.08
C SER A 237 -20.41 18.66 -12.53
N TRP A 238 -21.30 17.77 -12.09
CA TRP A 238 -22.73 17.87 -12.41
C TRP A 238 -23.44 19.00 -11.65
N TRP A 239 -22.92 19.39 -10.47
CA TRP A 239 -23.51 20.45 -9.64
C TRP A 239 -22.70 21.74 -9.69
N GLU A 240 -21.38 21.65 -9.91
CA GLU A 240 -20.49 22.82 -9.88
C GLU A 240 -19.59 22.87 -11.13
N GLU A 241 -19.71 23.95 -11.90
CA GLU A 241 -18.91 24.16 -13.12
C GLU A 241 -17.39 24.17 -12.86
N GLY A 242 -16.97 24.52 -11.63
CA GLY A 242 -15.57 24.55 -11.23
C GLY A 242 -14.84 23.22 -11.35
N PHE A 243 -15.57 22.09 -11.42
CA PHE A 243 -15.00 20.74 -11.51
C PHE A 243 -14.93 20.18 -12.94
N LEU A 244 -15.32 20.94 -13.98
CA LEU A 244 -15.33 20.47 -15.38
C LEU A 244 -13.96 19.98 -15.85
N SER A 245 -12.88 20.62 -15.39
CA SER A 245 -11.50 20.19 -15.66
C SER A 245 -11.19 18.76 -15.20
N LEU A 246 -11.78 18.31 -14.09
CA LEU A 246 -11.63 16.94 -13.56
C LEU A 246 -12.42 15.93 -14.38
N LEU A 247 -13.60 16.30 -14.86
CA LEU A 247 -14.36 15.48 -15.79
C LEU A 247 -13.58 15.25 -17.10
N LEU A 248 -13.02 16.31 -17.67
CA LEU A 248 -12.19 16.20 -18.88
C LEU A 248 -10.96 15.32 -18.64
N ALA A 249 -10.28 15.49 -17.50
CA ALA A 249 -9.14 14.66 -17.13
C ALA A 249 -9.54 13.18 -16.93
N LEU A 250 -10.72 12.91 -16.37
CA LEU A 250 -11.26 11.56 -16.21
C LEU A 250 -11.56 10.90 -17.56
N VAL A 251 -12.19 11.63 -18.48
CA VAL A 251 -12.44 11.16 -19.86
C VAL A 251 -11.13 10.84 -20.58
N LEU A 252 -10.12 11.71 -20.46
CA LEU A 252 -8.78 11.45 -21.00
C LEU A 252 -8.15 10.19 -20.37
N ALA A 253 -8.31 9.99 -19.06
CA ALA A 253 -7.84 8.78 -18.39
C ALA A 253 -8.50 7.51 -18.93
N TRP A 254 -9.78 7.54 -19.30
CA TRP A 254 -10.45 6.43 -19.97
C TRP A 254 -9.93 6.20 -21.39
N LEU A 255 -9.85 7.27 -22.20
CA LEU A 255 -9.41 7.20 -23.59
C LEU A 255 -8.00 6.64 -23.74
N ILE A 256 -7.10 6.98 -22.81
CA ILE A 256 -5.72 6.51 -22.81
C ILE A 256 -5.58 5.18 -22.05
N GLY A 257 -6.18 5.09 -20.86
CA GLY A 257 -6.02 3.96 -19.95
C GLY A 257 -6.63 2.67 -20.47
N MET A 258 -7.84 2.70 -21.03
CA MET A 258 -8.50 1.49 -21.54
C MET A 258 -7.68 0.78 -22.64
N PRO A 259 -7.26 1.44 -23.75
CA PRO A 259 -6.48 0.75 -24.77
C PRO A 259 -5.11 0.31 -24.26
N LEU A 260 -4.48 1.09 -23.38
CA LEU A 260 -3.17 0.74 -22.80
C LEU A 260 -3.26 -0.54 -21.98
N TYR A 261 -4.26 -0.66 -21.10
CA TYR A 261 -4.41 -1.84 -20.23
C TYR A 261 -5.13 -3.02 -20.88
N LEU A 262 -5.88 -2.81 -21.98
CA LEU A 262 -6.44 -3.91 -22.78
C LEU A 262 -5.43 -4.50 -23.76
N ARG A 263 -4.66 -3.65 -24.47
CA ARG A 263 -3.83 -4.08 -25.61
C ARG A 263 -2.37 -4.31 -25.25
N TRP A 264 -1.78 -3.48 -24.39
CA TRP A 264 -0.34 -3.52 -24.11
C TRP A 264 0.01 -4.10 -22.74
N ARG A 265 -0.82 -3.86 -21.72
CA ARG A 265 -0.54 -4.24 -20.33
C ARG A 265 -1.79 -4.82 -19.67
N ARG A 266 -2.07 -6.11 -19.89
CA ARG A 266 -3.24 -6.80 -19.31
C ARG A 266 -3.19 -6.83 -17.77
N ASP A 267 -3.75 -5.81 -17.14
CA ASP A 267 -3.96 -5.74 -15.68
C ASP A 267 -5.45 -5.52 -15.38
N LEU A 268 -6.10 -6.61 -14.97
CA LEU A 268 -7.55 -6.64 -14.70
C LEU A 268 -7.97 -5.63 -13.64
N LEU A 269 -7.13 -5.38 -12.63
CA LEU A 269 -7.49 -4.46 -11.54
C LEU A 269 -7.52 -3.01 -12.04
N MET A 270 -6.58 -2.63 -12.91
CA MET A 270 -6.57 -1.27 -13.49
C MET A 270 -7.77 -1.04 -14.41
N LEU A 271 -8.17 -2.06 -15.18
CA LEU A 271 -9.38 -2.01 -15.98
C LEU A 271 -10.64 -1.94 -15.11
N ALA A 272 -10.70 -2.72 -14.03
CA ALA A 272 -11.80 -2.68 -13.08
C ALA A 272 -11.94 -1.29 -12.43
N LEU A 273 -10.83 -0.63 -12.08
CA LEU A 273 -10.85 0.73 -11.54
C LEU A 273 -11.38 1.76 -12.56
N LEU A 274 -10.95 1.66 -13.82
CA LEU A 274 -11.46 2.53 -14.90
C LEU A 274 -12.96 2.31 -15.11
N LEU A 275 -13.43 1.06 -15.18
CA LEU A 275 -14.85 0.74 -15.31
C LEU A 275 -15.65 1.21 -14.09
N TYR A 276 -15.13 1.03 -12.88
CA TYR A 276 -15.77 1.50 -11.66
C TYR A 276 -15.94 3.03 -11.65
N SER A 277 -14.92 3.77 -12.10
CA SER A 277 -15.04 5.24 -12.23
C SER A 277 -16.12 5.66 -13.25
N MET A 278 -16.31 4.88 -14.32
CA MET A 278 -17.37 5.13 -15.31
C MET A 278 -18.76 4.90 -14.71
N VAL A 279 -18.94 3.79 -13.99
CA VAL A 279 -20.18 3.52 -13.26
C VAL A 279 -20.48 4.64 -12.26
N GLY A 280 -19.49 5.04 -11.46
CA GLY A 280 -19.62 6.14 -10.49
C GLY A 280 -20.08 7.45 -11.14
N LEU A 281 -19.45 7.84 -12.25
CA LEU A 281 -19.83 9.06 -12.98
C LEU A 281 -21.26 8.97 -13.54
N THR A 282 -21.64 7.84 -14.14
CA THR A 282 -23.00 7.67 -14.71
C THR A 282 -24.09 7.66 -13.64
N ALA A 283 -23.84 7.04 -12.48
CA ALA A 283 -24.76 7.07 -11.36
C ALA A 283 -24.93 8.49 -10.81
N SER A 284 -23.84 9.25 -10.73
CA SER A 284 -23.87 10.66 -10.33
C SER A 284 -24.64 11.54 -11.31
N ALA A 285 -24.51 11.28 -12.61
CA ALA A 285 -25.26 11.99 -13.65
C ALA A 285 -26.77 11.74 -13.53
N LEU A 286 -27.16 10.48 -13.29
CA LEU A 286 -28.56 10.10 -13.04
C LEU A 286 -29.11 10.78 -11.78
N ALA A 287 -28.33 10.84 -10.70
CA ALA A 287 -28.73 11.53 -9.48
C ALA A 287 -28.98 13.02 -9.70
N SER A 288 -28.07 13.71 -10.41
CA SER A 288 -28.25 15.13 -10.78
C SER A 288 -29.49 15.35 -11.66
N LEU A 289 -29.77 14.45 -12.60
CA LEU A 289 -30.98 14.53 -13.43
C LEU A 289 -32.26 14.39 -12.59
N LEU A 290 -32.28 13.46 -11.62
CA LEU A 290 -33.42 13.26 -10.73
C LEU A 290 -33.67 14.46 -9.82
N ASP A 291 -32.60 15.07 -9.30
CA ASP A 291 -32.64 16.27 -8.44
C ASP A 291 -33.31 17.44 -9.17
N ASN A 292 -32.86 17.71 -10.41
CA ASN A 292 -33.44 18.74 -11.27
C ASN A 292 -34.92 18.47 -11.60
N LEU A 293 -35.31 17.21 -11.81
CA LEU A 293 -36.71 16.85 -12.05
C LEU A 293 -37.57 17.05 -10.80
N SER A 294 -37.07 16.74 -9.60
CA SER A 294 -37.83 16.95 -8.36
C SER A 294 -38.07 18.43 -8.06
N ASP A 295 -37.08 19.29 -8.34
CA ASP A 295 -37.24 20.74 -8.14
C ASP A 295 -38.36 21.31 -9.04
N ASP A 296 -38.41 20.89 -10.31
CA ASP A 296 -39.49 21.28 -11.24
C ASP A 296 -40.88 20.83 -10.78
N PHE A 297 -41.00 19.68 -10.11
CA PHE A 297 -42.28 19.19 -9.57
C PHE A 297 -42.74 19.95 -8.31
N THR A 298 -41.84 20.58 -7.56
CA THR A 298 -42.20 21.35 -6.35
C THR A 298 -42.60 22.80 -6.64
N LEU A 299 -42.34 23.29 -7.86
CA LEU A 299 -42.68 24.65 -8.31
C LEU A 299 -44.03 24.73 -9.05
N LEU A 300 -44.75 23.61 -9.19
CA LEU A 300 -46.12 23.51 -9.75
C LEU A 300 -47.16 23.31 -8.63
#